data_AF-A0A6S6G377-F1
#
_entry.id   AF-A0A6S6G377-F1
#
_cell.length_a   1.000
_cell.length_b   1.000
_cell.length_c   1.000
_cell.angle_alpha   90.00
_cell.angle_beta   90.00
_cell.angle_gamma   90.00
#
_symmetry.space_group_name_H-M   'P 1'
#
loop_
_entity.id
_entity.type
_entity.pdbx_description
1 polymer ?
#
loop_
_entity_poly.entity_id
_entity_poly.type
_entity_poly.pdbx_seq_one_letter_code
_entity_poly.pdbx_strand_id
1 'polypeptide(L)'
;MTTRRAVLAGAAALALLPGRGRVQRATFRAALDAVEAKLADPPAALALLDRIDLRGLTVSQQLDLITARAGLRADLTIMAARPLTPALLLRRKVGDGIDPAAAARRLEAECRRCAARADHLFAQLGVRGGDTGARFAALWRDPRYQYPDSAAALADMNHWLARFRAAVPTLIGAVPPWCRNVTAAPPTPADLATGHLGYRTLPTPTTAGGYVPDFARLTDRPSFTMPSVVAHELLPGHMIQLALEAAADPHPLRLRYAPGFGEGWGIYAERLIAEAGFYARHPEAELGYLHWRLFRICRALVDFAIHGEGLSVPDARARLVAWQGEPAYFAPFDADLARIVNEPLVRTAEMLSALSIEDGARGRTGKRRARYHHLLLANGRMRSDELARRAATLA
;
A
#
# COMPACT_ATOMS: atom_id res chain seq x y z
N MET A 1 12.92 28.86 59.86
CA MET A 1 13.24 27.61 60.59
C MET A 1 11.98 26.76 60.66
N THR A 2 12.12 25.47 60.30
CA THR A 2 11.35 24.27 60.76
C THR A 2 9.81 24.28 60.65
N THR A 3 9.15 23.62 59.67
CA THR A 3 8.89 22.18 59.42
C THR A 3 7.93 21.43 60.37
N ARG A 4 6.93 20.76 59.73
CA ARG A 4 6.23 19.46 59.99
C ARG A 4 4.78 19.43 60.55
N ARG A 5 3.88 18.94 59.65
CA ARG A 5 2.87 17.82 59.75
C ARG A 5 1.71 17.94 60.76
N ALA A 6 0.46 17.50 60.52
CA ALA A 6 -0.19 16.74 59.43
C ALA A 6 -1.73 16.60 59.64
N VAL A 7 -2.48 16.53 58.52
CA VAL A 7 -3.59 15.57 58.20
C VAL A 7 -5.02 15.76 58.76
N LEU A 8 -5.97 16.11 57.86
CA LEU A 8 -7.26 15.45 57.49
C LEU A 8 -8.18 16.50 56.81
N ALA A 9 -8.37 16.49 55.49
CA ALA A 9 -9.30 15.67 54.68
C ALA A 9 -10.70 16.29 54.51
N GLY A 10 -11.11 16.53 53.24
CA GLY A 10 -12.52 16.70 52.88
C GLY A 10 -12.81 17.64 51.69
N ALA A 11 -13.07 17.03 50.52
CA ALA A 11 -13.89 17.49 49.39
C ALA A 11 -13.55 18.85 48.72
N ALA A 12 -13.45 18.99 47.39
CA ALA A 12 -14.07 18.24 46.31
C ALA A 12 -13.16 18.25 45.07
N ALA A 13 -12.78 17.05 44.62
CA ALA A 13 -12.33 16.84 43.25
C ALA A 13 -13.55 16.88 42.35
N LEU A 14 -13.57 17.78 41.36
CA LEU A 14 -14.47 17.71 40.22
C LEU A 14 -14.21 16.38 39.49
N ALA A 15 -15.06 15.39 39.75
CA ALA A 15 -15.09 14.16 38.98
C ALA A 15 -15.56 14.49 37.55
N LEU A 16 -14.61 14.55 36.61
CA LEU A 16 -14.90 14.43 35.18
C LEU A 16 -15.53 13.06 34.94
N LEU A 17 -16.86 12.99 34.91
CA LEU A 17 -17.58 11.82 34.43
C LEU A 17 -17.09 11.51 33.01
N PRO A 18 -16.63 10.28 32.72
CA PRO A 18 -16.26 9.92 31.36
C PRO A 18 -17.51 10.02 30.49
N GLY A 19 -17.47 10.90 29.49
CA GLY A 19 -18.59 11.06 28.56
C GLY A 19 -19.00 9.72 27.97
N ARG A 20 -20.32 9.50 27.80
CA ARG A 20 -20.94 8.25 27.32
C ARG A 20 -20.23 7.65 26.09
N GLY A 21 -19.70 8.49 25.20
CA GLY A 21 -18.90 8.07 24.03
C GLY A 21 -17.50 7.50 24.36
N ARG A 22 -16.85 7.95 25.44
CA ARG A 22 -15.55 7.42 25.89
C ARG A 22 -15.71 6.04 26.52
N VAL A 23 -16.79 5.84 27.29
CA VAL A 23 -17.16 4.53 27.87
C VAL A 23 -17.49 3.52 26.76
N GLN A 24 -18.25 3.94 25.74
CA GLN A 24 -18.58 3.11 24.57
C GLN A 24 -17.33 2.75 23.73
N ARG A 25 -16.38 3.68 23.56
CA ARG A 25 -15.11 3.40 22.86
C ARG A 25 -14.22 2.41 23.60
N ALA A 26 -14.10 2.55 24.93
CA ALA A 26 -13.31 1.63 25.75
C ALA A 26 -13.90 0.22 25.77
N THR A 27 -15.23 0.09 25.88
CA THR A 27 -15.92 -1.20 25.80
C THR A 27 -15.81 -1.85 24.41
N PHE A 28 -15.87 -1.05 23.33
CA PHE A 28 -15.67 -1.57 21.97
C PHE A 28 -14.25 -2.10 21.75
N ARG A 29 -13.21 -1.33 22.14
CA ARG A 29 -11.82 -1.77 21.95
C ARG A 29 -11.52 -3.02 22.77
N ALA A 30 -11.96 -3.08 24.03
CA ALA A 30 -11.82 -4.27 24.87
C ALA A 30 -12.49 -5.52 24.26
N ALA A 31 -13.62 -5.36 23.56
CA ALA A 31 -14.26 -6.46 22.85
C ALA A 31 -13.40 -6.96 21.66
N LEU A 32 -12.74 -6.06 20.93
CA LEU A 32 -11.80 -6.45 19.88
C LEU A 32 -10.51 -7.07 20.43
N ASP A 33 -10.00 -6.59 21.57
CA ASP A 33 -8.85 -7.19 22.25
C ASP A 33 -9.17 -8.63 22.70
N ALA A 34 -10.39 -8.86 23.23
CA ALA A 34 -10.86 -10.20 23.60
C ALA A 34 -11.00 -11.15 22.40
N VAL A 35 -11.30 -10.60 21.23
CA VAL A 35 -11.36 -11.36 19.95
C VAL A 35 -9.97 -11.70 19.46
N GLU A 36 -9.01 -10.77 19.56
CA GLU A 36 -7.61 -11.01 19.20
C GLU A 36 -6.99 -12.14 20.04
N ALA A 37 -7.36 -12.25 21.32
CA ALA A 37 -6.95 -13.36 22.18
C ALA A 37 -7.57 -14.73 21.79
N LYS A 38 -8.57 -14.74 20.90
CA LYS A 38 -9.33 -15.94 20.48
C LYS A 38 -9.19 -16.27 19.00
N LEU A 39 -8.20 -15.73 18.30
CA LEU A 39 -8.03 -15.96 16.85
C LEU A 39 -7.82 -17.43 16.46
N ALA A 40 -7.39 -18.28 17.39
CA ALA A 40 -7.29 -19.73 17.18
C ALA A 40 -8.65 -20.46 17.17
N ASP A 41 -9.72 -19.79 17.62
CA ASP A 41 -11.10 -20.27 17.63
C ASP A 41 -12.02 -19.24 16.95
N PRO A 42 -12.05 -19.20 15.59
CA PRO A 42 -12.87 -18.24 14.86
C PRO A 42 -14.36 -18.28 15.19
N PRO A 43 -15.01 -19.44 15.44
CA PRO A 43 -16.39 -19.47 15.92
C PRO A 43 -16.61 -18.68 17.21
N ALA A 44 -15.78 -18.89 18.24
CA ALA A 44 -15.90 -18.15 19.50
C ALA A 44 -15.61 -16.65 19.31
N ALA A 45 -14.60 -16.32 18.52
CA ALA A 45 -14.26 -14.94 18.17
C ALA A 45 -15.42 -14.23 17.44
N LEU A 46 -16.05 -14.88 16.45
CA LEU A 46 -17.20 -14.34 15.73
C LEU A 46 -18.41 -14.13 16.65
N ALA A 47 -18.69 -15.07 17.56
CA ALA A 47 -19.79 -14.94 18.50
C ALA A 47 -19.67 -13.72 19.42
N LEU A 48 -18.45 -13.26 19.71
CA LEU A 48 -18.22 -12.00 20.43
C LEU A 48 -18.54 -10.78 19.56
N LEU A 49 -18.07 -10.79 18.31
CA LEU A 49 -18.28 -9.67 17.39
C LEU A 49 -19.73 -9.53 16.98
N ASP A 50 -20.45 -10.62 16.72
CA ASP A 50 -21.83 -10.61 16.19
C ASP A 50 -22.84 -9.95 17.13
N ARG A 51 -22.49 -9.78 18.42
CA ARG A 51 -23.30 -9.04 19.41
C ARG A 51 -23.17 -7.52 19.30
N ILE A 52 -22.17 -7.02 18.57
CA ILE A 52 -21.89 -5.59 18.46
C ILE A 52 -22.67 -4.99 17.28
N ASP A 53 -23.51 -4.01 17.56
CA ASP A 53 -24.22 -3.23 16.54
C ASP A 53 -23.29 -2.19 15.91
N LEU A 54 -23.44 -1.96 14.59
CA LEU A 54 -22.73 -0.90 13.88
C LEU A 54 -23.29 0.49 14.24
N ARG A 55 -24.56 0.58 14.68
CA ARG A 55 -25.19 1.85 15.03
C ARG A 55 -24.49 2.52 16.21
N GLY A 56 -24.19 3.80 16.06
CA GLY A 56 -23.48 4.60 17.07
C GLY A 56 -21.96 4.45 17.05
N LEU A 57 -21.41 3.56 16.21
CA LEU A 57 -19.96 3.49 15.98
C LEU A 57 -19.51 4.57 14.99
N THR A 58 -18.29 5.10 15.20
CA THR A 58 -17.64 5.95 14.20
C THR A 58 -17.32 5.16 12.93
N VAL A 59 -17.06 5.83 11.81
CA VAL A 59 -16.70 5.16 10.56
C VAL A 59 -15.46 4.27 10.72
N SER A 60 -14.45 4.71 11.48
CA SER A 60 -13.28 3.87 11.78
C SER A 60 -13.70 2.62 12.57
N GLN A 61 -14.46 2.76 13.66
CA GLN A 61 -14.91 1.59 14.44
C GLN A 61 -15.77 0.61 13.63
N GLN A 62 -16.61 1.12 12.72
CA GLN A 62 -17.35 0.27 11.79
C GLN A 62 -16.42 -0.54 10.88
N LEU A 63 -15.36 0.10 10.35
CA LEU A 63 -14.34 -0.59 9.55
C LEU A 63 -13.60 -1.67 10.33
N ASP A 64 -13.27 -1.45 11.62
CA ASP A 64 -12.69 -2.50 12.47
C ASP A 64 -13.61 -3.72 12.56
N LEU A 65 -14.88 -3.47 12.90
CA LEU A 65 -15.85 -4.55 13.12
C LEU A 65 -16.15 -5.31 11.82
N ILE A 66 -16.38 -4.59 10.71
CA ILE A 66 -16.64 -5.19 9.40
C ILE A 66 -15.44 -6.03 8.94
N THR A 67 -14.23 -5.48 9.05
CA THR A 67 -13.00 -6.14 8.61
C THR A 67 -12.69 -7.38 9.46
N ALA A 68 -12.84 -7.28 10.79
CA ALA A 68 -12.63 -8.40 11.70
C ALA A 68 -13.64 -9.54 11.46
N ARG A 69 -14.93 -9.22 11.32
CA ARG A 69 -15.96 -10.23 11.00
C ARG A 69 -15.70 -10.92 9.67
N ALA A 70 -15.41 -10.16 8.61
CA ALA A 70 -15.12 -10.72 7.29
C ALA A 70 -13.87 -11.61 7.32
N GLY A 71 -12.83 -11.14 8.00
CA GLY A 71 -11.57 -11.87 8.18
C GLY A 71 -11.73 -13.19 8.93
N LEU A 72 -12.43 -13.19 10.06
CA LEU A 72 -12.70 -14.39 10.84
C LEU A 72 -13.59 -15.39 10.09
N ARG A 73 -14.57 -14.93 9.31
CA ARG A 73 -15.36 -15.80 8.43
C ARG A 73 -14.49 -16.45 7.35
N ALA A 74 -13.52 -15.72 6.80
CA ALA A 74 -12.54 -16.28 5.88
C ALA A 74 -11.64 -17.32 6.56
N ASP A 75 -11.14 -17.03 7.77
CA ASP A 75 -10.34 -17.98 8.57
C ASP A 75 -11.14 -19.25 8.88
N LEU A 76 -12.40 -19.14 9.29
CA LEU A 76 -13.28 -20.29 9.53
C LEU A 76 -13.43 -21.17 8.27
N THR A 77 -13.63 -20.54 7.12
CA THR A 77 -13.76 -21.25 5.84
C THR A 77 -12.45 -21.96 5.48
N ILE A 78 -11.31 -21.28 5.67
CA ILE A 78 -9.97 -21.85 5.42
C ILE A 78 -9.68 -23.03 6.32
N MET A 79 -10.02 -22.95 7.61
CA MET A 79 -9.80 -24.04 8.56
C MET A 79 -10.51 -25.33 8.13
N ALA A 80 -11.75 -25.21 7.64
CA ALA A 80 -12.55 -26.34 7.17
C ALA A 80 -12.17 -26.85 5.77
N ALA A 81 -11.45 -26.07 4.96
CA ALA A 81 -11.21 -26.37 3.56
C ALA A 81 -10.05 -27.35 3.35
N ARG A 82 -10.29 -28.41 2.56
CA ARG A 82 -9.27 -29.35 2.05
C ARG A 82 -9.70 -29.82 0.65
N PRO A 83 -9.12 -29.37 -0.50
CA PRO A 83 -8.23 -28.28 -0.84
C PRO A 83 -8.14 -27.03 0.01
N LEU A 84 -6.95 -26.46 0.25
CA LEU A 84 -6.87 -24.99 0.30
C LEU A 84 -6.84 -24.48 -1.15
N THR A 85 -7.68 -23.50 -1.48
CA THR A 85 -7.78 -22.97 -2.85
C THR A 85 -7.29 -21.51 -2.94
N PRO A 86 -6.81 -21.07 -4.11
CA PRO A 86 -6.46 -19.67 -4.32
C PRO A 86 -7.58 -18.68 -4.00
N ALA A 87 -8.84 -19.04 -4.31
CA ALA A 87 -10.00 -18.23 -3.99
C ALA A 87 -10.12 -17.91 -2.49
N LEU A 88 -9.91 -18.91 -1.63
CA LEU A 88 -10.00 -18.74 -0.17
C LEU A 88 -8.86 -17.86 0.37
N LEU A 89 -7.65 -18.06 -0.13
CA LEU A 89 -6.48 -17.26 0.24
C LEU A 89 -6.62 -15.79 -0.20
N LEU A 90 -7.08 -15.54 -1.43
CA LEU A 90 -7.38 -14.20 -1.92
C LEU A 90 -8.51 -13.57 -1.14
N ARG A 91 -9.58 -14.33 -0.84
CA ARG A 91 -10.68 -13.85 0.00
C ARG A 91 -10.17 -13.34 1.34
N ARG A 92 -9.23 -14.05 1.96
CA ARG A 92 -8.65 -13.67 3.24
C ARG A 92 -7.85 -12.37 3.15
N LYS A 93 -7.09 -12.16 2.07
CA LYS A 93 -6.13 -11.03 1.94
C LYS A 93 -6.73 -9.78 1.29
N VAL A 94 -7.68 -9.95 0.37
CA VAL A 94 -8.19 -8.89 -0.51
C VAL A 94 -9.61 -8.47 -0.15
N GLY A 95 -10.53 -9.42 -0.02
CA GLY A 95 -11.96 -9.12 0.09
C GLY A 95 -12.83 -10.26 -0.44
N ASP A 96 -14.13 -10.17 -0.21
CA ASP A 96 -15.08 -11.13 -0.78
C ASP A 96 -15.30 -10.89 -2.28
N GLY A 97 -15.81 -11.89 -3.00
CA GLY A 97 -16.22 -11.76 -4.41
C GLY A 97 -15.09 -11.80 -5.45
N ILE A 98 -13.87 -12.19 -5.05
CA ILE A 98 -12.75 -12.36 -5.99
C ILE A 98 -12.86 -13.71 -6.70
N ASP A 99 -13.16 -13.67 -8.00
CA ASP A 99 -13.00 -14.83 -8.90
C ASP A 99 -11.53 -14.92 -9.37
N PRO A 100 -10.80 -16.00 -9.00
CA PRO A 100 -9.42 -16.23 -9.44
C PRO A 100 -9.23 -16.14 -10.96
N ALA A 101 -10.15 -16.69 -11.74
CA ALA A 101 -9.99 -16.75 -13.19
C ALA A 101 -10.20 -15.35 -13.81
N ALA A 102 -11.19 -14.59 -13.34
CA ALA A 102 -11.36 -13.20 -13.74
C ALA A 102 -10.18 -12.31 -13.30
N ALA A 103 -9.62 -12.55 -12.10
CA ALA A 103 -8.45 -11.85 -11.60
C ALA A 103 -7.23 -12.06 -12.50
N ALA A 104 -6.93 -13.31 -12.87
CA ALA A 104 -5.84 -13.65 -13.80
C ALA A 104 -6.02 -12.97 -15.16
N ARG A 105 -7.20 -13.12 -15.80
CA ARG A 105 -7.51 -12.46 -17.08
C ARG A 105 -7.37 -10.94 -17.01
N ARG A 106 -7.77 -10.33 -15.87
CA ARG A 106 -7.62 -8.89 -15.66
C ARG A 106 -6.15 -8.48 -15.56
N LEU A 107 -5.34 -9.22 -14.81
CA LEU A 107 -3.90 -8.97 -14.67
C LEU A 107 -3.17 -9.09 -16.03
N GLU A 108 -3.48 -10.11 -16.82
CA GLU A 108 -2.93 -10.27 -18.17
C GLU A 108 -3.32 -9.09 -19.09
N ALA A 109 -4.57 -8.63 -19.02
CA ALA A 109 -5.03 -7.48 -19.79
C ALA A 109 -4.30 -6.19 -19.39
N GLU A 110 -4.04 -5.98 -18.09
CA GLU A 110 -3.24 -4.84 -17.61
C GLU A 110 -1.76 -4.96 -18.01
N CYS A 111 -1.19 -6.17 -17.99
CA CYS A 111 0.17 -6.45 -18.49
C CYS A 111 0.30 -6.02 -19.96
N ARG A 112 -0.62 -6.49 -20.83
CA ARG A 112 -0.66 -6.13 -22.25
C ARG A 112 -0.81 -4.62 -22.47
N ARG A 113 -1.64 -3.92 -21.69
CA ARG A 113 -1.79 -2.46 -21.78
C ARG A 113 -0.50 -1.74 -21.41
N CYS A 114 0.18 -2.16 -20.35
CA CYS A 114 1.43 -1.56 -19.92
C CYS A 114 2.53 -1.79 -20.97
N ALA A 115 2.66 -3.02 -21.48
CA ALA A 115 3.60 -3.36 -22.55
C ALA A 115 3.35 -2.53 -23.81
N ALA A 116 2.10 -2.41 -24.27
CA ALA A 116 1.76 -1.63 -25.46
C ALA A 116 2.07 -0.12 -25.28
N ARG A 117 1.83 0.45 -24.10
CA ARG A 117 2.23 1.84 -23.83
C ARG A 117 3.75 1.99 -23.78
N ALA A 118 4.45 1.04 -23.17
CA ALA A 118 5.91 1.03 -23.12
C ALA A 118 6.51 0.92 -24.53
N ASP A 119 5.93 0.11 -25.43
CA ASP A 119 6.36 -0.03 -26.82
C ASP A 119 6.38 1.31 -27.56
N HIS A 120 5.34 2.12 -27.39
CA HIS A 120 5.27 3.44 -27.99
C HIS A 120 6.38 4.36 -27.47
N LEU A 121 6.62 4.36 -26.16
CA LEU A 121 7.66 5.18 -25.53
C LEU A 121 9.07 4.72 -25.90
N PHE A 122 9.30 3.40 -25.99
CA PHE A 122 10.56 2.85 -26.48
C PHE A 122 10.84 3.30 -27.90
N ALA A 123 9.83 3.29 -28.79
CA ALA A 123 9.97 3.79 -30.15
C ALA A 123 10.30 5.29 -30.17
N GLN A 124 9.62 6.10 -29.36
CA GLN A 124 9.90 7.54 -29.21
C GLN A 124 11.34 7.81 -28.74
N LEU A 125 11.85 6.98 -27.82
CA LEU A 125 13.19 7.12 -27.23
C LEU A 125 14.30 6.40 -28.00
N GLY A 126 13.95 5.67 -29.07
CA GLY A 126 14.90 4.88 -29.85
C GLY A 126 15.49 3.67 -29.11
N VAL A 127 14.81 3.14 -28.09
CA VAL A 127 15.27 1.97 -27.31
C VAL A 127 14.93 0.70 -28.07
N ARG A 128 15.97 -0.06 -28.45
CA ARG A 128 15.85 -1.31 -29.24
C ARG A 128 15.91 -2.55 -28.36
N GLY A 129 15.28 -3.64 -28.82
CA GLY A 129 15.32 -4.96 -28.18
C GLY A 129 14.24 -5.90 -28.76
N GLY A 130 14.39 -7.21 -28.55
CA GLY A 130 13.51 -8.22 -29.15
C GLY A 130 12.09 -8.27 -28.57
N ASP A 131 11.95 -8.00 -27.27
CA ASP A 131 10.68 -7.93 -26.56
C ASP A 131 10.68 -6.76 -25.54
N THR A 132 9.61 -6.64 -24.75
CA THR A 132 9.48 -5.60 -23.71
C THR A 132 10.56 -5.75 -22.64
N GLY A 133 10.82 -6.98 -22.19
CA GLY A 133 11.82 -7.26 -21.16
C GLY A 133 13.25 -6.92 -21.59
N ALA A 134 13.63 -7.26 -22.81
CA ALA A 134 14.94 -6.92 -23.39
C ALA A 134 15.14 -5.40 -23.46
N ARG A 135 14.09 -4.64 -23.82
CA ARG A 135 14.16 -3.18 -23.90
C ARG A 135 14.30 -2.53 -22.52
N PHE A 136 13.57 -3.01 -21.51
CA PHE A 136 13.79 -2.56 -20.14
C PHE A 136 15.17 -2.96 -19.60
N ALA A 137 15.61 -4.19 -19.84
CA ALA A 137 16.93 -4.66 -19.41
C ALA A 137 18.07 -3.81 -20.01
N ALA A 138 17.91 -3.32 -21.25
CA ALA A 138 18.81 -2.35 -21.86
C ALA A 138 18.75 -0.99 -21.15
N LEU A 139 17.53 -0.48 -20.87
CA LEU A 139 17.32 0.80 -20.18
C LEU A 139 17.91 0.83 -18.76
N TRP A 140 17.80 -0.28 -18.02
CA TRP A 140 18.41 -0.44 -16.69
C TRP A 140 19.93 -0.33 -16.69
N ARG A 141 20.59 -0.60 -17.82
CA ARG A 141 22.05 -0.56 -17.98
C ARG A 141 22.54 0.70 -18.69
N ASP A 142 21.63 1.57 -19.13
CA ASP A 142 21.99 2.75 -19.90
C ASP A 142 22.61 3.82 -18.97
N PRO A 143 23.87 4.22 -19.22
CA PRO A 143 24.60 5.14 -18.34
C PRO A 143 23.97 6.52 -18.25
N ARG A 144 23.09 6.91 -19.20
CA ARG A 144 22.35 8.18 -19.16
C ARG A 144 21.41 8.28 -17.97
N TYR A 145 20.99 7.16 -17.39
CA TYR A 145 20.07 7.13 -16.25
C TYR A 145 20.75 6.75 -14.93
N GLN A 146 22.08 6.71 -14.88
CA GLN A 146 22.80 6.44 -13.65
C GLN A 146 23.00 7.73 -12.86
N TYR A 147 22.84 7.66 -11.54
CA TYR A 147 23.23 8.77 -10.66
C TYR A 147 24.73 8.70 -10.37
N PRO A 148 25.41 9.86 -10.25
CA PRO A 148 26.83 9.88 -9.88
C PRO A 148 27.07 9.39 -8.44
N ASP A 149 26.10 9.64 -7.54
CA ASP A 149 26.12 9.21 -6.16
C ASP A 149 24.70 9.21 -5.55
N SER A 150 24.58 8.68 -4.33
CA SER A 150 23.31 8.61 -3.61
C SER A 150 22.78 9.98 -3.16
N ALA A 151 23.64 11.00 -3.02
CA ALA A 151 23.20 12.35 -2.68
C ALA A 151 22.47 13.00 -3.86
N ALA A 152 22.96 12.81 -5.08
CA ALA A 152 22.30 13.24 -6.31
C ALA A 152 20.95 12.52 -6.51
N ALA A 153 20.90 11.21 -6.25
CA ALA A 153 19.65 10.45 -6.30
C ALA A 153 18.62 10.95 -5.27
N LEU A 154 19.06 11.22 -4.03
CA LEU A 154 18.20 11.77 -2.98
C LEU A 154 17.72 13.20 -3.32
N ALA A 155 18.56 14.01 -3.94
CA ALA A 155 18.18 15.35 -4.40
C ALA A 155 17.09 15.28 -5.49
N ASP A 156 17.21 14.35 -6.44
CA ASP A 156 16.19 14.12 -7.47
C ASP A 156 14.88 13.60 -6.87
N MET A 157 14.93 12.69 -5.89
CA MET A 157 13.73 12.29 -5.13
C MET A 157 12.99 13.51 -4.54
N ASN A 158 13.72 14.43 -3.93
CA ASN A 158 13.14 15.64 -3.36
C ASN A 158 12.64 16.63 -4.42
N HIS A 159 13.28 16.69 -5.61
CA HIS A 159 12.79 17.47 -6.75
C HIS A 159 11.39 17.00 -7.21
N TRP A 160 11.22 15.69 -7.42
CA TRP A 160 9.92 15.11 -7.78
C TRP A 160 8.89 15.25 -6.66
N LEU A 161 9.32 15.07 -5.40
CA LEU A 161 8.46 15.22 -4.24
C LEU A 161 7.85 16.63 -4.15
N ALA A 162 8.64 17.68 -4.43
CA ALA A 162 8.15 19.06 -4.43
C ALA A 162 7.05 19.27 -5.48
N ARG A 163 7.22 18.69 -6.68
CA ARG A 163 6.23 18.75 -7.78
C ARG A 163 4.94 18.03 -7.41
N PHE A 164 5.02 16.81 -6.86
CA PHE A 164 3.84 16.03 -6.49
C PHE A 164 3.08 16.63 -5.30
N ARG A 165 3.79 17.19 -4.32
CA ARG A 165 3.20 17.82 -3.12
C ARG A 165 2.18 18.90 -3.46
N ALA A 166 2.47 19.72 -4.48
CA ALA A 166 1.58 20.78 -4.91
C ALA A 166 0.25 20.25 -5.46
N ALA A 167 0.26 19.08 -6.11
CA ALA A 167 -0.93 18.47 -6.71
C ALA A 167 -1.78 17.66 -5.72
N VAL A 168 -1.25 17.29 -4.56
CA VAL A 168 -1.94 16.46 -3.56
C VAL A 168 -3.40 16.88 -3.31
N PRO A 169 -3.73 18.16 -3.02
CA PRO A 169 -5.13 18.55 -2.75
C PRO A 169 -6.07 18.31 -3.93
N THR A 170 -5.58 18.50 -5.16
CA THR A 170 -6.34 18.24 -6.39
C THR A 170 -6.52 16.76 -6.65
N LEU A 171 -5.49 15.96 -6.36
CA LEU A 171 -5.48 14.53 -6.64
C LEU A 171 -6.29 13.73 -5.63
N ILE A 172 -6.15 14.03 -4.33
CA ILE A 172 -6.70 13.19 -3.26
C ILE A 172 -7.62 13.94 -2.28
N GLY A 173 -7.94 15.20 -2.58
CA GLY A 173 -8.76 16.05 -1.71
C GLY A 173 -7.94 16.70 -0.59
N ALA A 174 -8.63 17.50 0.22
CA ALA A 174 -7.98 18.18 1.34
C ALA A 174 -7.52 17.15 2.39
N VAL A 175 -6.26 17.25 2.80
CA VAL A 175 -5.69 16.49 3.92
C VAL A 175 -5.13 17.47 4.95
N PRO A 176 -5.02 17.10 6.23
CA PRO A 176 -4.33 17.93 7.21
C PRO A 176 -2.96 18.37 6.68
N PRO A 177 -2.57 19.66 6.80
CA PRO A 177 -1.33 20.16 6.20
C PRO A 177 -0.08 19.37 6.62
N TRP A 178 -0.03 18.91 7.87
CA TRP A 178 1.06 18.12 8.40
C TRP A 178 1.27 16.78 7.67
N CYS A 179 0.23 16.16 7.11
CA CYS A 179 0.37 14.91 6.33
C CYS A 179 1.25 15.09 5.09
N ARG A 180 1.39 16.33 4.60
CA ARG A 180 2.26 16.66 3.46
C ARG A 180 3.65 17.09 3.89
N ASN A 181 3.92 17.28 5.18
CA ASN A 181 5.21 17.76 5.68
C ASN A 181 6.23 16.63 5.77
N VAL A 182 6.71 16.18 4.62
CA VAL A 182 7.63 15.02 4.52
C VAL A 182 8.84 15.33 3.66
N THR A 183 9.94 14.61 3.79
CA THR A 183 11.12 14.71 2.89
C THR A 183 11.70 13.32 2.59
N ALA A 184 12.42 13.19 1.49
CA ALA A 184 13.40 12.10 1.38
C ALA A 184 14.65 12.56 2.14
N ALA A 185 15.06 11.82 3.17
CA ALA A 185 16.12 12.22 4.10
C ALA A 185 17.36 11.32 3.96
N PRO A 186 18.57 11.86 4.15
CA PRO A 186 19.76 11.03 4.24
C PRO A 186 19.73 10.22 5.55
N PRO A 187 20.42 9.08 5.62
CA PRO A 187 20.57 8.35 6.86
C PRO A 187 21.41 9.15 7.87
N THR A 188 21.12 8.98 9.15
CA THR A 188 21.94 9.51 10.24
C THR A 188 23.22 8.68 10.41
N PRO A 189 24.25 9.19 11.10
CA PRO A 189 25.42 8.38 11.46
C PRO A 189 25.06 7.10 12.23
N ALA A 190 24.01 7.13 13.05
CA ALA A 190 23.52 5.95 13.78
C ALA A 190 22.85 4.92 12.85
N ASP A 191 22.11 5.38 11.84
CA ASP A 191 21.51 4.52 10.82
C ASP A 191 22.60 3.77 10.05
N LEU A 192 23.66 4.49 9.63
CA LEU A 192 24.81 3.90 8.94
C LEU A 192 25.56 2.90 9.81
N ALA A 193 25.75 3.21 11.10
CA ALA A 193 26.44 2.33 12.03
C ALA A 193 25.68 1.02 12.30
N THR A 194 24.35 1.04 12.21
CA THR A 194 23.49 -0.13 12.48
C THR A 194 22.99 -0.84 11.22
N GLY A 195 23.17 -0.22 10.05
CA GLY A 195 22.54 -0.67 8.80
C GLY A 195 21.02 -0.49 8.78
N HIS A 196 20.46 0.31 9.70
CA HIS A 196 19.02 0.56 9.76
C HIS A 196 18.58 1.56 8.67
N LEU A 197 18.28 1.03 7.49
CA LEU A 197 17.90 1.81 6.30
C LEU A 197 16.55 1.36 5.74
N GLY A 198 15.97 2.15 4.83
CA GLY A 198 14.70 1.83 4.18
C GLY A 198 13.48 2.00 5.09
N TYR A 199 13.53 2.94 6.03
CA TYR A 199 12.47 3.18 7.01
C TYR A 199 11.75 4.51 6.80
N ARG A 200 10.58 4.65 7.42
CA ARG A 200 9.73 5.85 7.36
C ARG A 200 9.47 6.38 8.76
N THR A 201 9.60 7.69 8.92
CA THR A 201 9.11 8.43 10.09
C THR A 201 7.86 9.18 9.67
N LEU A 202 6.69 8.77 10.17
CA LEU A 202 5.43 9.41 9.76
C LEU A 202 5.36 10.86 10.26
N PRO A 203 4.82 11.79 9.45
CA PRO A 203 4.59 13.15 9.92
C PRO A 203 3.52 13.16 11.01
N THR A 204 3.64 14.10 11.94
CA THR A 204 2.63 14.39 12.98
C THR A 204 2.29 15.88 12.95
N PRO A 205 1.28 16.36 13.71
CA PRO A 205 1.01 17.79 13.82
C PRO A 205 2.20 18.65 14.26
N THR A 206 3.17 18.07 14.98
CA THR A 206 4.32 18.78 15.55
C THR A 206 5.65 18.41 14.91
N THR A 207 5.72 17.33 14.13
CA THR A 207 6.98 16.77 13.63
C THR A 207 6.89 16.47 12.14
N ALA A 208 7.91 16.88 11.39
CA ALA A 208 8.02 16.51 9.97
C ALA A 208 8.28 15.01 9.81
N GLY A 209 7.72 14.42 8.77
CA GLY A 209 7.99 13.04 8.39
C GLY A 209 9.20 12.92 7.46
N GLY A 210 9.72 11.71 7.31
CA GLY A 210 10.83 11.42 6.42
C GLY A 210 10.80 10.00 5.90
N TYR A 211 11.30 9.79 4.68
CA TYR A 211 11.68 8.47 4.17
C TYR A 211 13.19 8.43 4.02
N VAL A 212 13.83 7.49 4.72
CA VAL A 212 15.27 7.23 4.61
C VAL A 212 15.44 6.00 3.72
N PRO A 213 15.82 6.16 2.44
CA PRO A 213 16.00 5.03 1.55
C PRO A 213 17.24 4.21 1.94
N ASP A 214 17.39 3.03 1.35
CA ASP A 214 18.68 2.32 1.33
C ASP A 214 19.71 3.16 0.59
N PHE A 215 20.44 3.98 1.35
CA PHE A 215 21.33 4.99 0.80
C PHE A 215 22.56 4.39 0.13
N ALA A 216 23.07 3.25 0.63
CA ALA A 216 24.22 2.57 0.04
C ALA A 216 23.91 2.01 -1.36
N ARG A 217 22.63 1.70 -1.61
CA ARG A 217 22.14 1.12 -2.85
C ARG A 217 21.22 2.05 -3.63
N LEU A 218 21.20 3.35 -3.31
CA LEU A 218 20.25 4.25 -3.95
C LEU A 218 20.58 4.45 -5.44
N THR A 219 21.86 4.41 -5.79
CA THR A 219 22.36 4.46 -7.18
C THR A 219 22.04 3.21 -8.00
N ASP A 220 21.67 2.09 -7.36
CA ASP A 220 21.18 0.88 -8.03
C ASP A 220 19.84 1.11 -8.73
N ARG A 221 19.15 2.22 -8.42
CA ARG A 221 17.89 2.64 -9.04
C ARG A 221 18.17 3.71 -10.10
N PRO A 222 18.00 3.41 -11.39
CA PRO A 222 18.15 4.38 -12.46
C PRO A 222 17.17 5.55 -12.30
N SER A 223 17.60 6.73 -12.71
CA SER A 223 16.86 7.99 -12.55
C SER A 223 15.49 7.98 -13.20
N PHE A 224 15.33 7.29 -14.33
CA PHE A 224 14.04 7.15 -15.01
C PHE A 224 12.98 6.45 -14.13
N THR A 225 13.39 5.65 -13.14
CA THR A 225 12.47 4.92 -12.25
C THR A 225 12.07 5.71 -11.00
N MET A 226 12.89 6.69 -10.62
CA MET A 226 12.80 7.40 -9.33
C MET A 226 11.47 8.13 -9.11
N PRO A 227 10.84 8.78 -10.12
CA PRO A 227 9.58 9.49 -9.91
C PRO A 227 8.46 8.57 -9.43
N SER A 228 8.39 7.34 -9.93
CA SER A 228 7.40 6.36 -9.46
C SER A 228 7.65 5.93 -8.02
N VAL A 229 8.93 5.75 -7.65
CA VAL A 229 9.31 5.44 -6.25
C VAL A 229 8.87 6.58 -5.32
N VAL A 230 9.08 7.83 -5.71
CA VAL A 230 8.64 9.00 -4.93
C VAL A 230 7.11 9.02 -4.78
N ALA A 231 6.36 8.72 -5.84
CA ALA A 231 4.91 8.67 -5.78
C ALA A 231 4.39 7.57 -4.83
N HIS A 232 5.04 6.40 -4.86
CA HIS A 232 4.72 5.24 -4.03
C HIS A 232 5.09 5.45 -2.56
N GLU A 233 6.33 5.84 -2.31
CA GLU A 233 6.93 5.88 -0.98
C GLU A 233 6.55 7.15 -0.22
N LEU A 234 6.48 8.29 -0.91
CA LEU A 234 6.27 9.60 -0.32
C LEU A 234 4.85 10.09 -0.61
N LEU A 235 4.69 10.97 -1.60
CA LEU A 235 3.43 11.66 -1.89
C LEU A 235 2.97 11.38 -3.33
N PRO A 236 1.69 11.04 -3.55
CA PRO A 236 0.60 10.93 -2.58
C PRO A 236 0.48 9.55 -1.91
N GLY A 237 1.49 8.67 -2.03
CA GLY A 237 1.49 7.30 -1.54
C GLY A 237 1.56 7.11 -0.02
N HIS A 238 2.52 6.30 0.42
CA HIS A 238 2.55 5.78 1.79
C HIS A 238 2.60 6.85 2.87
N MET A 239 3.35 7.94 2.69
CA MET A 239 3.49 8.92 3.77
C MET A 239 2.19 9.62 4.14
N ILE A 240 1.28 9.84 3.18
CA ILE A 240 -0.06 10.34 3.48
C ILE A 240 -0.94 9.23 4.01
N GLN A 241 -0.92 8.06 3.37
CA GLN A 241 -1.79 6.94 3.73
C GLN A 241 -1.55 6.46 5.16
N LEU A 242 -0.30 6.19 5.52
CA LEU A 242 0.08 5.71 6.84
C LEU A 242 -0.15 6.77 7.93
N ALA A 243 0.11 8.04 7.63
CA ALA A 243 -0.13 9.15 8.56
C ALA A 243 -1.62 9.29 8.92
N LEU A 244 -2.49 9.26 7.91
CA LEU A 244 -3.94 9.32 8.11
C LEU A 244 -4.46 8.06 8.79
N GLU A 245 -3.93 6.90 8.44
CA GLU A 245 -4.26 5.64 9.10
C GLU A 245 -3.86 5.63 10.58
N ALA A 246 -2.65 6.07 10.92
CA ALA A 246 -2.20 6.17 12.31
C ALA A 246 -3.10 7.12 13.12
N ALA A 247 -3.50 8.25 12.53
CA ALA A 247 -4.44 9.18 13.17
C ALA A 247 -5.85 8.59 13.35
N ALA A 248 -6.27 7.67 12.48
CA ALA A 248 -7.53 6.96 12.58
C ALA A 248 -7.54 5.83 13.64
N ASP A 249 -6.37 5.47 14.19
CA ASP A 249 -6.17 4.48 15.27
C ASP A 249 -6.95 3.17 15.02
N PRO A 250 -6.72 2.47 13.88
CA PRO A 250 -7.40 1.21 13.60
C PRO A 250 -6.96 0.13 14.58
N HIS A 251 -7.86 -0.80 14.87
CA HIS A 251 -7.53 -1.98 15.65
C HIS A 251 -6.53 -2.89 14.88
N PRO A 252 -5.58 -3.58 15.55
CA PRO A 252 -4.66 -4.53 14.90
C PRO A 252 -5.33 -5.58 14.00
N LEU A 253 -6.54 -6.04 14.38
CA LEU A 253 -7.37 -6.93 13.56
C LEU A 253 -7.64 -6.38 12.16
N ARG A 254 -7.80 -5.06 12.00
CA ARG A 254 -7.97 -4.45 10.68
C ARG A 254 -6.70 -4.57 9.84
N LEU A 255 -5.53 -4.41 10.46
CA LEU A 255 -4.24 -4.62 9.81
C LEU A 255 -4.07 -6.07 9.34
N ARG A 256 -4.51 -7.03 10.15
CA ARG A 256 -4.45 -8.48 9.86
C ARG A 256 -5.34 -8.93 8.69
N TYR A 257 -6.50 -8.31 8.52
CA TYR A 257 -7.54 -8.77 7.58
C TYR A 257 -7.81 -7.84 6.38
N ALA A 258 -7.12 -6.70 6.31
CA ALA A 258 -7.03 -5.86 5.12
C ALA A 258 -5.56 -5.59 4.72
N PRO A 259 -4.70 -6.63 4.59
CA PRO A 259 -3.26 -6.44 4.41
C PRO A 259 -2.91 -5.79 3.06
N GLY A 260 -3.69 -6.05 2.00
CA GLY A 260 -3.37 -5.59 0.65
C GLY A 260 -3.56 -4.09 0.39
N PHE A 261 -4.35 -3.39 1.21
CA PHE A 261 -4.71 -1.99 0.95
C PHE A 261 -3.51 -1.04 0.94
N GLY A 262 -2.55 -1.20 1.86
CA GLY A 262 -1.42 -0.29 1.99
C GLY A 262 -0.59 -0.24 0.70
N GLU A 263 -0.15 -1.41 0.25
CA GLU A 263 0.55 -1.57 -1.04
C GLU A 263 -0.35 -1.22 -2.22
N GLY A 264 -1.62 -1.62 -2.18
CA GLY A 264 -2.60 -1.27 -3.21
C GLY A 264 -2.73 0.24 -3.42
N TRP A 265 -2.72 1.03 -2.34
CA TRP A 265 -2.69 2.48 -2.39
C TRP A 265 -1.39 3.01 -2.98
N GLY A 266 -0.23 2.50 -2.56
CA GLY A 266 1.07 2.90 -3.10
C GLY A 266 1.14 2.70 -4.62
N ILE A 267 0.75 1.52 -5.10
CA ILE A 267 0.69 1.18 -6.54
C ILE A 267 -0.28 2.11 -7.27
N TYR A 268 -1.44 2.39 -6.67
CA TYR A 268 -2.44 3.30 -7.26
C TYR A 268 -1.96 4.76 -7.31
N ALA A 269 -1.21 5.21 -6.29
CA ALA A 269 -0.66 6.55 -6.21
C ALA A 269 0.31 6.84 -7.37
N GLU A 270 1.09 5.84 -7.79
CA GLU A 270 1.95 5.95 -8.98
C GLU A 270 1.15 6.21 -10.25
N ARG A 271 0.06 5.46 -10.44
CA ARG A 271 -0.87 5.66 -11.56
C ARG A 271 -1.53 7.05 -11.49
N LEU A 272 -1.88 7.52 -10.29
CA LEU A 272 -2.51 8.81 -10.09
C LEU A 272 -1.59 9.97 -10.53
N ILE A 273 -0.29 9.86 -10.28
CA ILE A 273 0.72 10.81 -10.78
C ILE A 273 0.86 10.74 -12.30
N ALA A 274 0.91 9.54 -12.88
CA ALA A 274 0.98 9.37 -14.33
C ALA A 274 -0.22 10.02 -15.03
N GLU A 275 -1.44 9.74 -14.56
CA GLU A 275 -2.68 10.29 -15.13
C GLU A 275 -2.85 11.80 -14.89
N ALA A 276 -2.16 12.35 -13.91
CA ALA A 276 -2.10 13.81 -13.68
C ALA A 276 -1.17 14.54 -14.65
N GLY A 277 -0.49 13.82 -15.55
CA GLY A 277 0.33 14.39 -16.62
C GLY A 277 1.75 14.77 -16.20
N PHE A 278 2.22 14.33 -15.03
CA PHE A 278 3.58 14.65 -14.56
C PHE A 278 4.69 14.13 -15.47
N TYR A 279 4.41 13.08 -16.26
CA TYR A 279 5.36 12.49 -17.20
C TYR A 279 5.18 12.94 -18.65
N ALA A 280 4.26 13.87 -18.94
CA ALA A 280 3.94 14.25 -20.33
C ALA A 280 5.15 14.79 -21.12
N ARG A 281 6.16 15.34 -20.43
CA ARG A 281 7.44 15.81 -21.01
C ARG A 281 8.65 14.98 -20.58
N HIS A 282 8.40 13.82 -19.97
CA HIS A 282 9.40 12.93 -19.39
C HIS A 282 9.07 11.47 -19.77
N PRO A 283 9.13 11.11 -21.06
CA PRO A 283 8.80 9.77 -21.53
C PRO A 283 9.62 8.66 -20.85
N GLU A 284 10.86 8.95 -20.45
CA GLU A 284 11.71 8.07 -19.66
C GLU A 284 11.13 7.81 -18.26
N ALA A 285 10.60 8.85 -17.60
CA ALA A 285 9.94 8.71 -16.31
C ALA A 285 8.63 7.90 -16.42
N GLU A 286 7.90 8.07 -17.52
CA GLU A 286 6.71 7.25 -17.79
C GLU A 286 7.08 5.77 -18.02
N LEU A 287 8.19 5.48 -18.73
CA LEU A 287 8.73 4.13 -18.82
C LEU A 287 9.09 3.57 -17.44
N GLY A 288 9.65 4.37 -16.54
CA GLY A 288 9.95 3.95 -15.17
C GLY A 288 8.68 3.58 -14.39
N TYR A 289 7.63 4.40 -14.50
CA TYR A 289 6.32 4.07 -13.95
C TYR A 289 5.75 2.78 -14.54
N LEU A 290 5.81 2.60 -15.87
CA LEU A 290 5.28 1.40 -16.52
C LEU A 290 6.07 0.15 -16.14
N HIS A 291 7.39 0.25 -16.03
CA HIS A 291 8.25 -0.83 -15.52
C HIS A 291 7.82 -1.22 -14.11
N TRP A 292 7.68 -0.25 -13.21
CA TRP A 292 7.23 -0.50 -11.86
C TRP A 292 5.80 -1.06 -11.82
N ARG A 293 4.89 -0.64 -12.69
CA ARG A 293 3.56 -1.25 -12.79
C ARG A 293 3.63 -2.70 -13.29
N LEU A 294 4.43 -2.97 -14.32
CA LEU A 294 4.70 -4.32 -14.81
C LEU A 294 5.32 -5.19 -13.72
N PHE A 295 6.23 -4.66 -12.91
CA PHE A 295 6.79 -5.35 -11.73
C PHE A 295 5.72 -5.93 -10.82
N ARG A 296 4.69 -5.16 -10.46
CA ARG A 296 3.63 -5.67 -9.58
C ARG A 296 2.65 -6.60 -10.30
N ILE A 297 2.34 -6.33 -11.57
CA ILE A 297 1.44 -7.17 -12.37
C ILE A 297 2.08 -8.55 -12.64
N CYS A 298 3.34 -8.59 -13.06
CA CYS A 298 4.06 -9.82 -13.39
C CYS A 298 4.28 -10.68 -12.15
N ARG A 299 4.64 -10.06 -11.01
CA ARG A 299 4.71 -10.76 -9.70
C ARG A 299 3.37 -11.35 -9.31
N ALA A 300 2.28 -10.62 -9.49
CA ALA A 300 0.93 -11.14 -9.25
C ALA A 300 0.58 -12.32 -10.17
N LEU A 301 0.93 -12.25 -11.46
CA LEU A 301 0.68 -13.34 -12.41
C LEU A 301 1.47 -14.61 -12.05
N VAL A 302 2.77 -14.49 -11.70
CA VAL A 302 3.57 -15.67 -11.34
C VAL A 302 3.21 -16.21 -9.96
N ASP A 303 2.89 -15.36 -8.99
CA ASP A 303 2.38 -15.75 -7.67
C ASP A 303 1.08 -16.55 -7.82
N PHE A 304 0.16 -16.05 -8.65
CA PHE A 304 -1.06 -16.78 -8.98
C PHE A 304 -0.78 -18.12 -9.67
N ALA A 305 0.09 -18.15 -10.68
CA ALA A 305 0.39 -19.36 -11.44
C ALA A 305 1.14 -20.42 -10.62
N ILE A 306 2.05 -20.02 -9.73
CA ILE A 306 2.77 -20.95 -8.84
C ILE A 306 1.78 -21.61 -7.87
N HIS A 307 0.93 -20.81 -7.20
CA HIS A 307 0.05 -21.31 -6.14
C HIS A 307 -1.31 -21.83 -6.63
N GLY A 308 -1.71 -21.50 -7.86
CA GLY A 308 -2.99 -21.90 -8.45
C GLY A 308 -2.88 -22.94 -9.57
N GLU A 309 -1.77 -22.94 -10.31
CA GLU A 309 -1.59 -23.76 -11.52
C GLU A 309 -0.36 -24.68 -11.45
N GLY A 310 0.44 -24.60 -10.38
CA GLY A 310 1.64 -25.42 -10.21
C GLY A 310 2.81 -25.03 -11.11
N LEU A 311 2.88 -23.78 -11.56
CA LEU A 311 3.98 -23.30 -12.40
C LEU A 311 5.34 -23.45 -11.68
N SER A 312 6.33 -23.98 -12.39
CA SER A 312 7.67 -24.15 -11.82
C SER A 312 8.37 -22.79 -11.60
N VAL A 313 9.25 -22.71 -10.60
CA VAL A 313 10.05 -21.49 -10.35
C VAL A 313 10.90 -21.09 -11.56
N PRO A 314 11.57 -22.01 -12.29
CA PRO A 314 12.27 -21.67 -13.53
C PRO A 314 11.35 -21.07 -14.61
N ASP A 315 10.15 -21.63 -14.82
CA ASP A 315 9.20 -21.09 -15.81
C ASP A 315 8.66 -19.72 -15.38
N ALA A 316 8.38 -19.54 -14.09
CA ALA A 316 8.00 -18.26 -13.53
C ALA A 316 9.10 -17.20 -13.77
N ARG A 317 10.36 -17.56 -13.53
CA ARG A 317 11.52 -16.68 -13.81
C ARG A 317 11.59 -16.30 -15.28
N ALA A 318 11.43 -17.27 -16.19
CA ALA A 318 11.46 -17.01 -17.63
C ALA A 318 10.36 -16.02 -18.06
N ARG A 319 9.15 -16.15 -17.51
CA ARG A 319 8.05 -15.21 -17.74
C ARG A 319 8.38 -13.79 -17.23
N LEU A 320 8.95 -13.67 -16.03
CA LEU A 320 9.36 -12.36 -15.50
C LEU A 320 10.40 -11.69 -16.41
N VAL A 321 11.41 -12.44 -16.88
CA VAL A 321 12.43 -11.92 -17.80
C VAL A 321 11.80 -11.37 -19.07
N ALA A 322 10.90 -12.13 -19.71
CA ALA A 322 10.24 -11.70 -20.95
C ALA A 322 9.33 -10.48 -20.78
N TRP A 323 8.58 -10.40 -19.66
CA TRP A 323 7.56 -9.36 -19.48
C TRP A 323 8.10 -8.02 -19.02
N GLN A 324 9.16 -8.00 -18.21
CA GLN A 324 9.66 -6.75 -17.61
C GLN A 324 11.18 -6.56 -17.65
N GLY A 325 11.95 -7.62 -17.95
CA GLY A 325 13.40 -7.58 -17.91
C GLY A 325 13.93 -7.61 -16.49
N GLU A 326 15.00 -8.37 -16.26
CA GLU A 326 15.61 -8.43 -14.93
C GLU A 326 16.24 -7.07 -14.58
N PRO A 327 15.82 -6.42 -13.47
CA PRO A 327 16.48 -5.22 -13.00
C PRO A 327 17.96 -5.54 -12.74
N ALA A 328 18.85 -4.65 -13.19
CA ALA A 328 20.29 -4.93 -13.12
C ALA A 328 20.82 -5.03 -11.68
N TYR A 329 20.17 -4.33 -10.72
CA TYR A 329 20.73 -4.15 -9.38
C TYR A 329 19.69 -4.32 -8.25
N PHE A 330 18.43 -3.94 -8.46
CA PHE A 330 17.41 -3.90 -7.42
C PHE A 330 16.34 -5.00 -7.57
N ALA A 331 16.00 -5.70 -6.47
CA ALA A 331 14.99 -6.78 -6.45
C ALA A 331 15.25 -7.88 -7.51
N PRO A 332 16.38 -8.62 -7.40
CA PRO A 332 16.68 -9.72 -8.32
C PRO A 332 15.58 -10.78 -8.25
N PHE A 333 15.28 -11.40 -9.39
CA PHE A 333 14.13 -12.30 -9.49
C PHE A 333 14.23 -13.51 -8.57
N ASP A 334 15.43 -14.04 -8.33
CA ASP A 334 15.60 -15.22 -7.50
C ASP A 334 15.19 -14.94 -6.03
N ALA A 335 15.57 -13.77 -5.50
CA ALA A 335 15.19 -13.36 -4.15
C ALA A 335 13.68 -13.11 -4.03
N ASP A 336 13.07 -12.52 -5.07
CA ASP A 336 11.65 -12.24 -5.08
C ASP A 336 10.79 -13.51 -5.28
N LEU A 337 11.22 -14.42 -6.16
CA LEU A 337 10.58 -15.72 -6.36
C LEU A 337 10.65 -16.58 -5.09
N ALA A 338 11.77 -16.56 -4.37
CA ALA A 338 11.88 -17.23 -3.07
C ALA A 338 10.85 -16.70 -2.06
N ARG A 339 10.58 -15.39 -2.05
CA ARG A 339 9.50 -14.82 -1.24
C ARG A 339 8.12 -15.27 -1.73
N ILE A 340 7.88 -15.21 -3.03
CA ILE A 340 6.59 -15.60 -3.64
C ILE A 340 6.22 -17.04 -3.28
N VAL A 341 7.17 -17.98 -3.33
CA VAL A 341 6.95 -19.38 -2.93
C VAL A 341 6.52 -19.49 -1.46
N ASN A 342 7.08 -18.67 -0.58
CA ASN A 342 6.80 -18.70 0.86
C ASN A 342 5.59 -17.87 1.29
N GLU A 343 5.10 -16.97 0.44
CA GLU A 343 4.02 -16.03 0.74
C GLU A 343 2.84 -16.17 -0.25
N PRO A 344 2.07 -17.28 -0.20
CA PRO A 344 1.06 -17.57 -1.21
C PRO A 344 0.08 -16.44 -1.43
N LEU A 345 -0.02 -15.98 -2.68
CA LEU A 345 -0.99 -15.00 -3.17
C LEU A 345 -0.87 -13.60 -2.53
N VAL A 346 0.26 -13.28 -1.89
CA VAL A 346 0.48 -11.94 -1.33
C VAL A 346 0.68 -10.91 -2.43
N ARG A 347 1.51 -11.18 -3.43
CA ARG A 347 1.77 -10.25 -4.54
C ARG A 347 0.52 -10.04 -5.38
N THR A 348 -0.23 -11.12 -5.57
CA THR A 348 -1.55 -11.09 -6.20
C THR A 348 -2.50 -10.19 -5.42
N ALA A 349 -2.55 -10.34 -4.09
CA ALA A 349 -3.42 -9.52 -3.25
C ALA A 349 -3.08 -8.02 -3.27
N GLU A 350 -1.80 -7.66 -3.29
CA GLU A 350 -1.32 -6.27 -3.41
C GLU A 350 -1.83 -5.64 -4.72
N MET A 351 -1.60 -6.29 -5.86
CA MET A 351 -2.01 -5.77 -7.17
C MET A 351 -3.54 -5.75 -7.33
N LEU A 352 -4.27 -6.77 -6.86
CA LEU A 352 -5.74 -6.77 -6.91
C LEU A 352 -6.34 -5.68 -6.03
N SER A 353 -5.70 -5.33 -4.91
CA SER A 353 -6.12 -4.20 -4.07
C SER A 353 -5.95 -2.88 -4.82
N ALA A 354 -4.85 -2.69 -5.55
CA ALA A 354 -4.66 -1.52 -6.42
C ALA A 354 -5.74 -1.44 -7.51
N LEU A 355 -6.02 -2.56 -8.19
CA LEU A 355 -7.06 -2.62 -9.23
C LEU A 355 -8.46 -2.35 -8.68
N SER A 356 -8.76 -2.79 -7.44
CA SER A 356 -10.03 -2.47 -6.78
C SER A 356 -10.18 -0.96 -6.54
N ILE A 357 -9.10 -0.28 -6.16
CA ILE A 357 -9.10 1.19 -6.01
C ILE A 357 -9.33 1.86 -7.37
N GLU A 358 -8.67 1.36 -8.43
CA GLU A 358 -8.81 1.86 -9.81
C GLU A 358 -10.25 1.68 -10.35
N ASP A 359 -10.87 0.53 -10.10
CA ASP A 359 -12.25 0.26 -10.50
C ASP A 359 -13.22 1.24 -9.81
N GLY A 360 -13.04 1.48 -8.51
CA GLY A 360 -13.81 2.49 -7.79
C GLY A 360 -13.51 3.93 -8.21
N ALA A 361 -12.35 4.22 -8.83
CA ALA A 361 -12.05 5.53 -9.39
C ALA A 361 -12.58 5.70 -10.83
N ARG A 362 -12.89 4.61 -11.54
CA ARG A 362 -13.29 4.63 -12.96
C ARG A 362 -14.48 5.57 -13.19
N GLY A 363 -14.40 6.37 -14.26
CA GLY A 363 -15.43 7.34 -14.65
C GLY A 363 -15.49 8.60 -13.77
N ARG A 364 -14.70 8.70 -12.70
CA ARG A 364 -14.66 9.90 -11.83
C ARG A 364 -13.55 10.84 -12.29
N THR A 365 -13.85 12.13 -12.34
CA THR A 365 -12.89 13.19 -12.68
C THR A 365 -12.94 14.34 -11.68
N GLY A 366 -11.88 15.16 -11.67
CA GLY A 366 -11.79 16.37 -10.84
C GLY A 366 -12.18 16.15 -9.37
N LYS A 367 -13.06 17.01 -8.85
CA LYS A 367 -13.51 16.98 -7.45
C LYS A 367 -14.19 15.67 -7.05
N ARG A 368 -14.90 14.99 -7.95
CA ARG A 368 -15.55 13.70 -7.66
C ARG A 368 -14.51 12.62 -7.38
N ARG A 369 -13.45 12.58 -8.19
CA ARG A 369 -12.33 11.65 -8.01
C ARG A 369 -11.54 11.95 -6.74
N ALA A 370 -11.24 13.23 -6.50
CA ALA A 370 -10.55 13.66 -5.28
C ALA A 370 -11.33 13.31 -4.01
N ARG A 371 -12.67 13.48 -4.01
CA ARG A 371 -13.54 13.08 -2.89
C ARG A 371 -13.51 11.57 -2.64
N TYR A 372 -13.51 10.76 -3.70
CA TYR A 372 -13.37 9.30 -3.58
C TYR A 372 -12.06 8.93 -2.86
N HIS A 373 -10.92 9.44 -3.32
CA HIS A 373 -9.63 9.18 -2.68
C HIS A 373 -9.57 9.64 -1.22
N HIS A 374 -10.09 10.84 -0.92
CA HIS A 374 -10.13 11.35 0.44
C HIS A 374 -10.85 10.38 1.38
N LEU A 375 -11.99 9.84 0.94
CA LEU A 375 -12.80 8.92 1.75
C LEU A 375 -12.15 7.55 1.94
N LEU A 376 -11.29 7.12 1.01
CA LEU A 376 -10.50 5.90 1.18
C LEU A 376 -9.39 6.06 2.22
N LEU A 377 -8.80 7.25 2.31
CA LEU A 377 -7.67 7.51 3.21
C LEU A 377 -8.09 7.92 4.62
N ALA A 378 -9.18 8.70 4.75
CA ALA A 378 -9.54 9.38 5.99
C ALA A 378 -9.80 8.44 7.19
N ASN A 379 -10.11 7.17 6.94
CA ASN A 379 -10.44 6.20 7.99
C ASN A 379 -9.51 4.99 8.01
N GLY A 380 -8.38 5.04 7.31
CA GLY A 380 -7.42 3.94 7.21
C GLY A 380 -7.85 2.82 6.26
N ARG A 381 -7.08 1.73 6.28
CA ARG A 381 -7.22 0.62 5.33
C ARG A 381 -8.56 -0.08 5.38
N MET A 382 -8.91 -0.69 4.25
CA MET A 382 -10.12 -1.48 4.09
C MET A 382 -9.95 -2.56 3.03
N ARG A 383 -10.83 -3.57 3.08
CA ARG A 383 -10.90 -4.66 2.08
C ARG A 383 -11.55 -4.17 0.78
N SER A 384 -11.32 -4.89 -0.31
CA SER A 384 -11.89 -4.58 -1.64
C SER A 384 -13.42 -4.56 -1.68
N ASP A 385 -14.10 -5.39 -0.88
CA ASP A 385 -15.55 -5.37 -0.78
C ASP A 385 -16.06 -4.05 -0.15
N GLU A 386 -15.31 -3.47 0.78
CA GLU A 386 -15.61 -2.14 1.33
C GLU A 386 -15.26 -1.01 0.36
N LEU A 387 -14.16 -1.14 -0.40
CA LEU A 387 -13.83 -0.21 -1.49
C LEU A 387 -14.99 -0.13 -2.50
N ALA A 388 -15.51 -1.29 -2.92
CA ALA A 388 -16.62 -1.38 -3.85
C ALA A 388 -17.90 -0.75 -3.29
N ARG A 389 -18.25 -1.04 -2.02
CA ARG A 389 -19.41 -0.42 -1.34
C ARG A 389 -19.30 1.10 -1.32
N ARG A 390 -18.14 1.65 -0.92
CA ARG A 390 -17.93 3.10 -0.86
C ARG A 390 -17.94 3.74 -2.24
N ALA A 391 -17.37 3.07 -3.24
CA ALA A 391 -17.43 3.54 -4.61
C ALA A 391 -18.90 3.68 -5.07
N ALA A 392 -19.75 2.70 -4.79
CA ALA A 392 -21.16 2.74 -5.14
C ALA A 392 -21.93 3.88 -4.44
N THR A 393 -21.66 4.15 -3.17
CA THR A 393 -22.32 5.26 -2.43
C THR A 393 -21.90 6.65 -2.91
N LEU A 394 -20.80 6.75 -3.67
CA LEU A 394 -20.26 7.99 -4.22
C LEU A 394 -20.51 8.18 -5.72
N ALA A 395 -21.13 7.19 -6.37
CA ALA A 395 -21.61 7.30 -7.75
C ALA A 395 -22.80 8.27 -7.79
#